data_AF-B6XC65-F1
#
_entry.id   AF-B6XC65-F1
#
_cell.length_a   1.000
_cell.length_b   1.000
_cell.length_c   1.000
_cell.angle_alpha   90.00
_cell.angle_beta   90.00
_cell.angle_gamma   90.00
#
_symmetry.space_group_name_H-M   'P 1'
#
loop_
_entity.id
_entity.type
_entity.pdbx_description
1 polymer ?
#
loop_
_entity_poly.entity_id
_entity_poly.type
_entity_poly.pdbx_seq_one_letter_code
_entity_poly.pdbx_strand_id
1 'polypeptide(L)'
;MPLTHINSTPSGQFPAKKAGNIHKIPASWRVAKNLAPSINTIKSTSTCLLSLDMGEPILAKPQSLNALRDTIKERLHSHHDESAAQGIAVYGFAAQQLNNCHYLYSTKPRKAITTISNFNTKLDLVKETFNYQLSHRNYIYQLLFRQVDNFIDALYENKPKHYLYVGNKNLAPYLHAWKEYLNKSSHKTDLFKYIHSKEISIEEKNKVIKKLIIKNTSSSVDSQELYDFITKNNIINCTSLTDFKKKITELKNNKNVDLDNYIIGLFELVQNHFFRNTSKLGLDFFNENAFSIVMTWNDAKNAPLSLADIRQKTFKQGYHRLFDGQSHIEPITFSEIRHLDKHSEQFAHKIIRIITDDKHVAFSLGLEGHWGIYDKAEFLSEAN
;
A
#
# COMPACT_ATOMS: atom_id res chain seq x y z
N MET A 1 28.76 47.54 -0.84
CA MET A 1 28.98 48.29 0.42
C MET A 1 29.20 47.31 1.56
N PRO A 2 30.09 47.61 2.51
CA PRO A 2 30.86 46.62 3.27
C PRO A 2 30.43 46.43 4.73
N LEU A 3 30.84 45.27 5.28
CA LEU A 3 31.14 44.92 6.69
C LEU A 3 30.12 45.27 7.80
N THR A 4 29.80 44.29 8.64
CA THR A 4 30.12 44.37 10.09
C THR A 4 29.87 43.07 10.88
N HIS A 5 30.93 42.70 11.61
CA HIS A 5 31.04 41.98 12.88
C HIS A 5 30.67 40.49 13.06
N ILE A 6 31.76 39.71 13.08
CA ILE A 6 32.03 38.54 13.91
C ILE A 6 31.97 38.92 15.41
N ASN A 7 31.42 38.04 16.25
CA ASN A 7 31.92 37.84 17.63
C ASN A 7 31.80 36.35 18.05
N SER A 8 32.98 35.74 18.16
CA SER A 8 33.46 34.69 19.10
C SER A 8 32.51 33.67 19.78
N THR A 9 32.82 32.40 19.51
CA THR A 9 32.59 31.12 20.25
C THR A 9 33.12 31.14 21.72
N PRO A 10 32.86 30.14 22.63
CA PRO A 10 32.69 28.68 22.41
C PRO A 10 31.73 27.88 23.35
N SER A 11 31.62 26.58 23.03
CA SER A 11 31.36 25.40 23.89
C SER A 11 29.98 24.71 23.80
N GLY A 12 30.03 23.44 23.39
CA GLY A 12 29.14 22.39 23.87
C GLY A 12 27.86 22.12 23.08
N GLN A 13 27.88 21.00 22.35
CA GLN A 13 26.76 20.19 21.85
C GLN A 13 26.41 20.37 20.36
N PHE A 14 26.72 19.30 19.61
CA PHE A 14 26.24 19.04 18.27
C PHE A 14 24.71 19.06 18.25
N PRO A 15 24.04 19.94 17.47
CA PRO A 15 22.61 19.82 17.26
C PRO A 15 22.32 18.60 16.38
N ALA A 16 21.44 17.75 16.88
CA ALA A 16 20.89 16.61 16.15
C ALA A 16 20.49 17.02 14.73
N LYS A 17 21.08 16.34 13.73
CA LYS A 17 20.66 16.48 12.33
C LYS A 17 19.15 16.25 12.27
N LYS A 18 18.44 17.30 11.85
CA LYS A 18 17.04 17.26 11.44
C LYS A 18 16.84 16.09 10.50
N ALA A 19 16.20 15.02 10.97
CA ALA A 19 15.53 14.08 10.10
C ALA A 19 14.56 14.89 9.23
N GLY A 20 14.75 14.81 7.92
CA GLY A 20 13.98 15.59 6.95
C GLY A 20 12.49 15.46 7.22
N ASN A 21 11.79 16.59 7.13
CA ASN A 21 10.34 16.70 7.26
C ASN A 21 9.66 15.57 6.48
N ILE A 22 9.10 14.59 7.19
CA ILE A 22 8.17 13.62 6.63
C ILE A 22 6.95 14.44 6.20
N HIS A 23 6.82 14.66 4.90
CA HIS A 23 5.71 15.39 4.31
C HIS A 23 4.38 14.81 4.81
N LYS A 24 3.48 15.72 5.22
CA LYS A 24 2.14 15.45 5.73
C LYS A 24 1.43 14.36 4.91
N ILE A 25 0.93 13.33 5.58
CA ILE A 25 0.05 12.30 5.00
C ILE A 25 -1.13 13.01 4.29
N PRO A 26 -1.39 12.73 2.99
CA PRO A 26 -2.52 13.29 2.26
C PRO A 26 -3.84 13.04 2.99
N ALA A 27 -4.73 14.04 3.04
CA ALA A 27 -6.01 13.91 3.74
C ALA A 27 -6.86 12.74 3.22
N SER A 28 -6.74 12.40 1.93
CA SER A 28 -7.41 11.26 1.27
C SER A 28 -6.92 9.88 1.73
N TRP A 29 -5.87 9.81 2.54
CA TRP A 29 -5.32 8.57 3.11
C TRP A 29 -5.59 8.45 4.61
N ARG A 30 -6.26 9.45 5.20
CA ARG A 30 -6.74 9.38 6.56
C ARG A 30 -8.10 8.71 6.51
N VAL A 31 -8.29 7.67 7.34
CA VAL A 31 -9.63 7.23 7.70
C VAL A 31 -10.35 8.48 8.24
N ALA A 32 -11.50 8.81 7.65
CA ALA A 32 -12.28 9.96 8.10
C ALA A 32 -12.63 9.75 9.58
N LYS A 33 -12.51 10.81 10.39
CA LYS A 33 -12.75 10.75 11.85
C LYS A 33 -14.14 10.23 12.22
N ASN A 34 -15.06 10.16 11.26
CA ASN A 34 -16.47 9.90 11.47
C ASN A 34 -16.98 8.67 10.69
N LEU A 35 -16.21 7.58 10.64
CA LEU A 35 -16.78 6.21 10.53
C LEU A 35 -17.70 5.84 11.72
N ALA A 36 -18.13 6.83 12.51
CA ALA A 36 -18.80 6.68 13.78
C ALA A 36 -20.22 7.23 13.65
N PRO A 37 -21.26 6.45 14.03
CA PRO A 37 -22.38 7.06 14.76
C PRO A 37 -21.75 7.88 15.90
N SER A 38 -22.29 9.06 16.18
CA SER A 38 -21.80 9.97 17.22
C SER A 38 -21.43 9.24 18.52
N ILE A 39 -20.14 8.98 18.77
CA ILE A 39 -19.71 8.28 20.00
C ILE A 39 -18.42 8.91 20.52
N ASN A 40 -18.54 9.35 21.78
CA ASN A 40 -17.47 9.69 22.69
C ASN A 40 -16.30 8.70 22.60
N THR A 41 -15.10 9.19 22.28
CA THR A 41 -13.79 8.67 22.71
C THR A 41 -13.71 7.16 22.95
N ILE A 42 -13.55 6.38 21.87
CA ILE A 42 -13.05 5.01 21.97
C ILE A 42 -11.54 5.11 22.27
N LYS A 43 -11.15 4.85 23.53
CA LYS A 43 -9.78 5.05 24.03
C LYS A 43 -8.98 3.75 24.25
N SER A 44 -9.54 2.56 24.02
CA SER A 44 -8.87 1.29 24.37
C SER A 44 -8.96 0.21 23.27
N THR A 45 -7.92 -0.63 23.16
CA THR A 45 -7.91 -1.78 22.24
C THR A 45 -9.10 -2.72 22.48
N SER A 46 -9.51 -2.92 23.74
CA SER A 46 -10.65 -3.76 24.11
C SER A 46 -11.97 -3.29 23.48
N THR A 47 -12.18 -1.97 23.40
CA THR A 47 -13.38 -1.37 22.79
C THR A 47 -13.36 -1.46 21.25
N CYS A 48 -12.18 -1.37 20.64
CA CYS A 48 -12.00 -1.60 19.19
C CYS A 48 -12.31 -3.06 18.81
N LEU A 49 -11.93 -4.02 19.66
CA LEU A 49 -12.22 -5.44 19.44
C LEU A 49 -13.71 -5.76 19.57
N LEU A 50 -14.42 -5.14 20.52
CA LEU A 50 -15.87 -5.30 20.69
C LEU A 50 -16.70 -4.74 19.53
N SER A 51 -16.13 -3.83 18.72
CA SER A 51 -16.80 -3.23 17.56
C SER A 51 -16.44 -3.89 16.22
N LEU A 52 -15.43 -4.77 16.20
CA LEU A 52 -15.19 -5.65 15.07
C LEU A 52 -16.29 -6.70 15.07
N ASP A 53 -17.36 -6.43 14.31
CA ASP A 53 -18.62 -7.19 14.17
C ASP A 53 -18.40 -8.70 13.92
N MET A 54 -18.01 -9.36 14.99
CA MET A 54 -17.85 -10.78 15.21
C MET A 54 -18.52 -10.91 16.59
N GLY A 55 -19.60 -11.69 16.70
CA GLY A 55 -20.35 -11.85 17.95
C GLY A 55 -19.43 -12.02 19.17
N GLU A 56 -19.94 -11.66 20.36
CA GLU A 56 -19.20 -11.56 21.63
C GLU A 56 -17.81 -12.19 21.60
N PRO A 57 -16.71 -11.43 21.83
CA PRO A 57 -15.36 -11.96 21.74
C PRO A 57 -15.31 -13.25 22.57
N ILE A 58 -15.21 -14.39 21.88
CA ILE A 58 -15.13 -15.67 22.56
C ILE A 58 -13.81 -15.61 23.33
N LEU A 59 -13.92 -15.34 24.63
CA LEU A 59 -12.80 -15.29 25.55
C LEU A 59 -12.22 -16.70 25.56
N ALA A 60 -11.23 -16.90 24.70
CA ALA A 60 -10.54 -18.15 24.56
C ALA A 60 -9.93 -18.51 25.93
N LYS A 61 -9.95 -19.80 26.30
CA LYS A 61 -9.40 -20.25 27.59
C LYS A 61 -7.95 -19.75 27.74
N PRO A 62 -7.46 -19.45 28.96
CA PRO A 62 -6.12 -18.92 29.19
C PRO A 62 -4.99 -19.71 28.49
N GLN A 63 -5.12 -21.03 28.38
CA GLN A 63 -4.18 -21.90 27.67
C GLN A 63 -4.09 -21.60 26.16
N SER A 64 -5.22 -21.30 25.50
CA SER A 64 -5.22 -20.91 24.08
C SER A 64 -4.65 -19.50 23.85
N LEU A 65 -4.72 -18.60 24.83
CA LEU A 65 -4.12 -17.27 24.75
C LEU A 65 -2.60 -17.31 24.92
N ASN A 66 -2.08 -18.19 25.77
CA ASN A 66 -0.64 -18.44 25.89
C ASN A 66 -0.10 -19.08 24.60
N ALA A 67 -0.78 -20.09 24.06
CA ALA A 67 -0.38 -20.71 22.79
C ALA A 67 -0.37 -19.71 21.62
N LEU A 68 -1.36 -18.81 21.55
CA LEU A 68 -1.40 -17.72 20.57
C LEU A 68 -0.19 -16.78 20.73
N ARG A 69 0.08 -16.32 21.96
CA ARG A 69 1.22 -15.46 22.27
C ARG A 69 2.53 -16.10 21.84
N ASP A 70 2.73 -17.37 22.18
CA ASP A 70 3.97 -18.09 21.92
C ASP A 70 4.15 -18.31 20.41
N THR A 71 3.07 -18.63 19.68
CA THR A 71 3.06 -18.69 18.21
C THR A 71 3.45 -17.35 17.57
N ILE A 72 2.94 -16.23 18.08
CA ILE A 72 3.29 -14.90 17.57
C ILE A 72 4.76 -14.59 17.86
N LYS A 73 5.23 -14.86 19.09
CA LYS A 73 6.63 -14.67 19.47
C LYS A 73 7.55 -15.48 18.56
N GLU A 74 7.22 -16.74 18.28
CA GLU A 74 7.96 -17.58 17.36
C GLU A 74 8.01 -16.97 15.94
N ARG A 75 6.86 -16.56 15.39
CA ARG A 75 6.81 -15.93 14.07
C ARG A 75 7.58 -14.62 13.99
N LEU A 76 7.65 -13.84 15.07
CA LEU A 76 8.38 -12.58 15.11
C LEU A 76 9.89 -12.74 15.43
N HIS A 77 10.28 -13.74 16.23
CA HIS A 77 11.63 -13.80 16.84
C HIS A 77 12.45 -15.08 16.58
N SER A 78 11.86 -16.21 16.16
CA SER A 78 12.64 -17.47 16.05
C SER A 78 13.57 -17.49 14.83
N HIS A 79 14.75 -18.12 15.03
CA HIS A 79 15.78 -18.43 14.04
C HIS A 79 16.03 -19.94 13.91
N HIS A 80 15.15 -20.79 14.44
CA HIS A 80 15.46 -22.22 14.59
C HIS A 80 15.33 -23.05 13.32
N ASP A 81 14.78 -22.49 12.24
CA ASP A 81 14.78 -23.15 10.94
C ASP A 81 15.43 -22.23 9.91
N GLU A 82 16.52 -22.69 9.31
CA GLU A 82 17.10 -22.11 8.08
C GLU A 82 16.08 -22.07 6.92
N SER A 83 14.89 -22.66 7.10
CA SER A 83 13.86 -22.85 6.07
C SER A 83 12.59 -21.99 6.21
N ALA A 84 12.28 -21.31 7.33
CA ALA A 84 10.86 -21.01 7.59
C ALA A 84 10.37 -19.55 7.53
N ALA A 85 11.19 -18.51 7.77
CA ALA A 85 10.78 -17.13 7.49
C ALA A 85 11.90 -16.09 7.49
N GLN A 86 12.18 -15.50 6.32
CA GLN A 86 13.34 -14.64 6.13
C GLN A 86 13.09 -13.15 6.49
N GLY A 87 11.85 -12.76 6.79
CA GLY A 87 11.50 -11.42 7.26
C GLY A 87 10.05 -11.27 7.72
N ILE A 88 9.70 -10.05 8.12
CA ILE A 88 8.35 -9.61 8.48
C ILE A 88 7.91 -8.57 7.44
N ALA A 89 6.83 -8.85 6.72
CA ALA A 89 6.24 -7.93 5.75
C ALA A 89 5.00 -7.28 6.36
N VAL A 90 5.00 -5.95 6.48
CA VAL A 90 3.90 -5.19 7.07
C VAL A 90 3.01 -4.60 5.96
N TYR A 91 1.71 -4.81 6.10
CA TYR A 91 0.66 -4.44 5.15
C TYR A 91 -0.51 -3.79 5.87
N GLY A 92 -1.33 -3.00 5.18
CA GLY A 92 -2.43 -2.26 5.81
C GLY A 92 -2.51 -0.82 5.32
N PHE A 93 -3.15 0.05 6.10
CA PHE A 93 -3.17 1.48 5.80
C PHE A 93 -1.85 2.13 6.21
N ALA A 94 -1.40 3.14 5.47
CA ALA A 94 -0.04 3.69 5.62
C ALA A 94 0.28 4.20 7.04
N ALA A 95 -0.65 4.88 7.70
CA ALA A 95 -0.45 5.39 9.06
C ALA A 95 -0.30 4.24 10.08
N GLN A 96 -1.11 3.19 9.93
CA GLN A 96 -1.13 2.02 10.79
C GLN A 96 0.09 1.13 10.53
N GLN A 97 0.55 1.01 9.28
CA GLN A 97 1.80 0.34 8.95
C GLN A 97 2.96 1.01 9.68
N LEU A 98 3.06 2.35 9.64
CA LEU A 98 4.13 3.08 10.30
C LEU A 98 4.12 2.86 11.81
N ASN A 99 2.96 3.04 12.46
CA ASN A 99 2.82 2.86 13.91
C ASN A 99 3.20 1.44 14.35
N ASN A 100 2.68 0.42 13.66
CA ASN A 100 2.97 -0.97 13.99
C ASN A 100 4.39 -1.37 13.62
N CYS A 101 5.00 -0.80 12.57
CA CYS A 101 6.43 -1.00 12.31
C CYS A 101 7.27 -0.50 13.50
N HIS A 102 6.99 0.70 14.04
CA HIS A 102 7.70 1.21 15.21
C HIS A 102 7.58 0.28 16.42
N TYR A 103 6.38 -0.23 16.69
CA TYR A 103 6.18 -1.20 17.76
C TYR A 103 6.95 -2.50 17.48
N LEU A 104 6.84 -3.08 16.29
CA LEU A 104 7.57 -4.29 15.94
C LEU A 104 9.09 -4.08 16.03
N TYR A 105 9.64 -2.93 15.64
CA TYR A 105 11.07 -2.64 15.85
C TYR A 105 11.43 -2.58 17.34
N SER A 106 10.53 -2.06 18.18
CA SER A 106 10.77 -1.98 19.63
C SER A 106 10.87 -3.35 20.31
N THR A 107 10.29 -4.40 19.71
CA THR A 107 10.45 -5.78 20.21
C THR A 107 11.84 -6.37 19.91
N LYS A 108 12.68 -5.65 19.15
CA LYS A 108 14.01 -6.10 18.67
C LYS A 108 13.95 -7.47 17.98
N PRO A 109 13.10 -7.63 16.95
CA PRO A 109 12.99 -8.90 16.25
C PRO A 109 14.30 -9.22 15.55
N ARG A 110 14.66 -10.50 15.53
CA ARG A 110 15.82 -10.98 14.77
C ARG A 110 15.57 -10.94 13.26
N LYS A 111 14.30 -10.92 12.84
CA LYS A 111 13.87 -10.84 11.44
C LYS A 111 13.85 -9.39 10.94
N ALA A 112 14.22 -9.20 9.66
CA ALA A 112 14.12 -7.89 9.03
C ALA A 112 12.66 -7.50 8.79
N ILE A 113 12.26 -6.30 9.20
CA ILE A 113 10.92 -5.75 8.95
C ILE A 113 10.97 -4.92 7.65
N THR A 114 10.01 -5.13 6.75
CA THR A 114 9.89 -4.37 5.51
C THR A 114 8.43 -4.18 5.10
N THR A 115 8.21 -3.38 4.08
CA THR A 115 6.93 -3.23 3.37
C THR A 115 7.18 -3.32 1.87
N ILE A 116 6.13 -3.63 1.11
CA ILE A 116 6.24 -3.57 -0.35
C ILE A 116 6.56 -2.15 -0.85
N SER A 117 6.10 -1.12 -0.12
CA SER A 117 6.42 0.27 -0.43
C SER A 117 7.91 0.57 -0.27
N ASN A 118 8.60 -0.05 0.68
CA ASN A 118 10.05 0.08 0.83
C ASN A 118 10.76 -0.50 -0.40
N PHE A 119 10.41 -1.74 -0.80
CA PHE A 119 10.99 -2.37 -1.98
C PHE A 119 10.73 -1.56 -3.25
N ASN A 120 9.50 -1.08 -3.43
CA ASN A 120 9.14 -0.21 -4.55
C ASN A 120 9.93 1.10 -4.54
N THR A 121 10.07 1.77 -3.38
CA THR A 121 10.85 3.01 -3.27
C THR A 121 12.32 2.80 -3.65
N LYS A 122 12.91 1.65 -3.31
CA LYS A 122 14.28 1.29 -3.70
C LYS A 122 14.45 1.03 -5.20
N LEU A 123 13.34 0.88 -5.93
CA LEU A 123 13.30 0.79 -7.38
C LEU A 123 12.79 2.09 -8.04
N ASP A 124 12.74 3.22 -7.30
CA ASP A 124 12.14 4.50 -7.74
C ASP A 124 10.66 4.41 -8.13
N LEU A 125 9.96 3.37 -7.65
CA LEU A 125 8.53 3.18 -7.81
C LEU A 125 7.80 3.86 -6.66
N VAL A 126 7.74 5.18 -6.70
CA VAL A 126 7.04 5.99 -5.70
C VAL A 126 5.71 6.46 -6.24
N LYS A 127 4.66 6.36 -5.44
CA LYS A 127 3.34 6.90 -5.79
C LYS A 127 3.38 8.41 -5.64
N GLU A 128 3.24 9.14 -6.73
CA GLU A 128 3.21 10.59 -6.70
C GLU A 128 1.93 11.09 -6.02
N THR A 129 2.12 12.12 -5.20
CA THR A 129 1.05 12.88 -4.59
C THR A 129 1.26 14.34 -4.93
N PHE A 130 0.24 14.97 -5.51
CA PHE A 130 0.27 16.39 -5.83
C PHE A 130 -1.13 16.98 -5.68
N ASN A 131 -1.20 18.29 -5.51
CA ASN A 131 -2.48 18.98 -5.48
C ASN A 131 -2.87 19.36 -6.91
N TYR A 132 -3.88 18.67 -7.45
CA TYR A 132 -4.40 18.89 -8.81
C TYR A 132 -4.89 20.32 -9.08
N GLN A 133 -5.35 21.03 -8.03
CA GLN A 133 -5.83 22.41 -8.13
C GLN A 133 -4.68 23.42 -8.21
N LEU A 134 -3.50 23.07 -7.67
CA LEU A 134 -2.34 23.96 -7.59
C LEU A 134 -1.24 23.60 -8.60
N SER A 135 -1.34 22.46 -9.25
CA SER A 135 -0.30 21.95 -10.15
C SER A 135 -0.55 22.42 -11.58
N HIS A 136 0.46 23.09 -12.17
CA HIS A 136 0.44 23.42 -13.60
C HIS A 136 0.35 22.15 -14.46
N ARG A 137 -0.42 22.17 -15.54
CA ARG A 137 -0.64 20.99 -16.40
C ARG A 137 0.66 20.41 -16.97
N ASN A 138 1.59 21.26 -17.39
CA ASN A 138 2.93 20.83 -17.83
C ASN A 138 3.68 20.00 -16.79
N TYR A 139 3.54 20.34 -15.50
CA TYR A 139 4.13 19.56 -14.41
C TYR A 139 3.47 18.18 -14.30
N ILE A 140 2.15 18.08 -14.46
CA ILE A 140 1.42 16.80 -14.44
C ILE A 140 1.86 15.89 -15.59
N TYR A 141 2.10 16.43 -16.78
CA TYR A 141 2.68 15.65 -17.89
C TYR A 141 4.07 15.09 -17.56
N GLN A 142 4.94 15.92 -16.97
CA GLN A 142 6.28 15.50 -16.56
C GLN A 142 6.20 14.39 -15.52
N LEU A 143 5.27 14.51 -14.56
CA LEU A 143 5.02 13.46 -13.56
C LEU A 143 4.53 12.17 -14.23
N LEU A 144 3.57 12.23 -15.16
CA LEU A 144 3.11 11.05 -15.88
C LEU A 144 4.26 10.35 -16.60
N PHE A 145 5.06 11.09 -17.37
CA PHE A 145 6.12 10.50 -18.15
C PHE A 145 7.23 9.92 -17.28
N ARG A 146 7.63 10.63 -16.22
CA ARG A 146 8.57 10.11 -15.22
C ARG A 146 8.04 8.81 -14.60
N GLN A 147 6.76 8.79 -14.23
CA GLN A 147 6.15 7.62 -13.61
C GLN A 147 6.12 6.42 -14.57
N VAL A 148 5.71 6.65 -15.82
CA VAL A 148 5.66 5.63 -16.86
C VAL A 148 7.06 5.11 -17.18
N ASP A 149 8.07 5.97 -17.21
CA ASP A 149 9.47 5.56 -17.41
C ASP A 149 9.97 4.69 -16.26
N ASN A 150 9.72 5.09 -15.01
CA ASN A 150 10.07 4.26 -13.85
C ASN A 150 9.37 2.90 -13.89
N PHE A 151 8.12 2.84 -14.35
CA PHE A 151 7.39 1.58 -14.52
C PHE A 151 7.97 0.72 -15.64
N ILE A 152 8.28 1.30 -16.80
CA ILE A 152 8.93 0.61 -17.92
C ILE A 152 10.28 0.03 -17.47
N ASP A 153 11.09 0.82 -16.78
CA ASP A 153 12.40 0.39 -16.27
C ASP A 153 12.28 -0.79 -15.31
N ALA A 154 11.30 -0.74 -14.39
CA ALA A 154 11.09 -1.82 -13.43
C ALA A 154 10.53 -3.10 -14.08
N LEU A 155 9.68 -2.96 -15.10
CA LEU A 155 8.99 -4.10 -15.72
C LEU A 155 9.77 -4.73 -16.88
N TYR A 156 10.60 -3.98 -17.59
CA TYR A 156 11.18 -4.41 -18.87
C TYR A 156 12.69 -4.28 -18.96
N GLU A 157 13.32 -3.37 -18.20
CA GLU A 157 14.76 -3.22 -18.27
C GLU A 157 15.50 -4.14 -17.29
N ASN A 158 16.37 -5.00 -17.82
CA ASN A 158 17.22 -5.89 -17.01
C ASN A 158 18.44 -5.19 -16.41
N LYS A 159 18.60 -3.86 -16.56
CA LYS A 159 19.77 -3.16 -16.04
C LYS A 159 19.77 -3.15 -14.51
N PRO A 160 20.82 -3.66 -13.84
CA PRO A 160 21.00 -3.43 -12.42
C PRO A 160 21.30 -1.95 -12.26
N LYS A 161 20.28 -1.14 -11.98
CA LYS A 161 20.51 0.23 -11.56
C LYS A 161 21.30 0.16 -10.24
N HIS A 162 22.29 1.04 -10.06
CA HIS A 162 23.18 1.09 -8.88
C HIS A 162 22.46 1.34 -7.53
N TYR A 163 21.13 1.22 -7.46
CA TYR A 163 20.28 1.51 -6.30
C TYR A 163 20.30 0.44 -5.20
N LEU A 164 21.36 -0.35 -5.12
CA LEU A 164 21.46 -1.51 -4.22
C LEU A 164 22.07 -1.21 -2.85
N TYR A 165 22.05 0.05 -2.36
CA TYR A 165 22.23 0.26 -0.92
C TYR A 165 20.89 0.06 -0.20
N VAL A 166 20.55 -1.21 -0.01
CA VAL A 166 19.61 -1.59 1.04
C VAL A 166 20.40 -1.43 2.34
N GLY A 167 20.02 -0.46 3.17
CA GLY A 167 20.69 -0.21 4.45
C GLY A 167 20.72 -1.44 5.37
N ASN A 168 19.91 -2.45 5.06
CA ASN A 168 19.94 -3.78 5.66
C ASN A 168 20.44 -4.82 4.63
N LYS A 169 21.64 -5.36 4.84
CA LYS A 169 22.25 -6.39 3.97
C LYS A 169 21.36 -7.62 3.81
N ASN A 170 20.55 -7.95 4.81
CA ASN A 170 19.67 -9.12 4.79
C ASN A 170 18.50 -8.96 3.80
N LEU A 171 18.17 -7.74 3.39
CA LEU A 171 17.06 -7.49 2.45
C LEU A 171 17.50 -7.32 0.99
N ALA A 172 18.81 -7.19 0.73
CA ALA A 172 19.33 -6.96 -0.61
C ALA A 172 19.01 -8.07 -1.63
N PRO A 173 19.10 -9.38 -1.29
CA PRO A 173 18.75 -10.45 -2.22
C PRO A 173 17.28 -10.39 -2.67
N TYR A 174 16.36 -10.10 -1.76
CA TYR A 174 14.93 -10.02 -2.06
C TYR A 174 14.56 -8.80 -2.91
N LEU A 175 15.33 -7.71 -2.84
CA LEU A 175 15.07 -6.56 -3.70
C LEU A 175 15.33 -6.90 -5.17
N HIS A 176 16.39 -7.66 -5.46
CA HIS A 176 16.65 -8.15 -6.82
C HIS A 176 15.56 -9.13 -7.27
N ALA A 177 15.24 -10.11 -6.42
CA ALA A 177 14.17 -11.08 -6.69
C ALA A 177 12.82 -10.38 -6.92
N TRP A 178 12.52 -9.31 -6.19
CA TRP A 178 11.30 -8.52 -6.38
C TRP A 178 11.24 -7.86 -7.75
N LYS A 179 12.34 -7.28 -8.23
CA LYS A 179 12.40 -6.71 -9.58
C LYS A 179 12.14 -7.77 -10.65
N GLU A 180 12.76 -8.94 -10.54
CA GLU A 180 12.49 -10.06 -11.46
C GLU A 180 11.03 -10.53 -11.39
N TYR A 181 10.46 -10.57 -10.19
CA TYR A 181 9.07 -10.93 -9.96
C TYR A 181 8.10 -9.95 -10.64
N LEU A 182 8.40 -8.65 -10.57
CA LEU A 182 7.64 -7.60 -11.26
C LEU A 182 7.71 -7.75 -12.78
N ASN A 183 8.90 -8.03 -13.34
CA ASN A 183 9.08 -8.24 -14.78
C ASN A 183 8.24 -9.43 -15.29
N LYS A 184 8.37 -10.59 -14.64
CA LYS A 184 7.57 -11.80 -14.94
C LYS A 184 6.06 -11.55 -14.79
N SER A 185 5.69 -10.68 -13.86
CA SER A 185 4.29 -10.32 -13.58
C SER A 185 3.81 -9.07 -14.34
N SER A 186 4.54 -8.60 -15.36
CA SER A 186 4.20 -7.37 -16.09
C SER A 186 2.80 -7.40 -16.72
N HIS A 187 2.31 -8.59 -17.10
CA HIS A 187 0.93 -8.80 -17.58
C HIS A 187 -0.16 -8.47 -16.52
N LYS A 188 0.21 -8.29 -15.25
CA LYS A 188 -0.71 -7.89 -14.16
C LYS A 188 -0.57 -6.43 -13.76
N THR A 189 0.59 -5.80 -13.98
CA THR A 189 0.94 -4.46 -13.47
C THR A 189 0.95 -3.39 -14.55
N ASP A 190 1.33 -3.73 -15.79
CA ASP A 190 1.12 -2.88 -16.95
C ASP A 190 -0.37 -2.91 -17.30
N LEU A 191 -1.03 -1.75 -17.21
CA LEU A 191 -2.46 -1.59 -17.45
C LEU A 191 -2.90 -2.18 -18.80
N PHE A 192 -2.09 -1.94 -19.83
CA PHE A 192 -2.41 -2.30 -21.21
C PHE A 192 -2.18 -3.79 -21.42
N LYS A 193 -1.05 -4.34 -20.96
CA LYS A 193 -0.86 -5.80 -20.97
C LYS A 193 -1.93 -6.51 -20.14
N TYR A 194 -2.37 -5.94 -19.01
CA TYR A 194 -3.47 -6.50 -18.23
C TYR A 194 -4.77 -6.59 -19.03
N ILE A 195 -5.16 -5.52 -19.73
CA ILE A 195 -6.37 -5.52 -20.57
C ILE A 195 -6.23 -6.56 -21.70
N HIS A 196 -5.07 -6.63 -22.36
CA HIS A 196 -4.82 -7.55 -23.47
C HIS A 196 -4.66 -9.01 -23.03
N SER A 197 -4.15 -9.28 -21.82
CA SER A 197 -3.93 -10.63 -21.27
C SER A 197 -5.22 -11.41 -21.03
N LYS A 198 -6.38 -10.77 -21.16
CA LYS A 198 -7.65 -11.41 -20.86
C LYS A 198 -8.25 -12.20 -22.03
N GLU A 199 -7.66 -12.16 -23.22
CA GLU A 199 -8.19 -12.82 -24.44
C GLU A 199 -9.65 -12.45 -24.71
N ILE A 200 -9.95 -11.15 -24.68
CA ILE A 200 -11.30 -10.60 -24.62
C ILE A 200 -11.67 -9.90 -25.95
N SER A 201 -12.96 -9.96 -26.33
CA SER A 201 -13.54 -9.18 -27.44
C SER A 201 -13.41 -7.66 -27.24
N ILE A 202 -13.68 -6.83 -28.25
CA ILE A 202 -13.62 -5.38 -28.09
C ILE A 202 -14.64 -4.89 -27.05
N GLU A 203 -15.84 -5.48 -27.02
CA GLU A 203 -16.91 -5.14 -26.10
C GLU A 203 -16.53 -5.40 -24.64
N GLU A 204 -15.86 -6.51 -24.34
CA GLU A 204 -15.46 -6.78 -22.97
C GLU A 204 -14.17 -6.06 -22.58
N LYS A 205 -13.29 -5.67 -23.53
CA LYS A 205 -12.21 -4.68 -23.25
C LYS A 205 -12.81 -3.36 -22.78
N ASN A 206 -13.87 -2.90 -23.46
CA ASN A 206 -14.63 -1.71 -23.07
C ASN A 206 -15.24 -1.85 -21.67
N LYS A 207 -15.83 -3.00 -21.33
CA LYS A 207 -16.33 -3.27 -19.96
C LYS A 207 -15.22 -3.27 -18.92
N VAL A 208 -14.04 -3.81 -19.25
CA VAL A 208 -12.88 -3.86 -18.36
C VAL A 208 -12.36 -2.44 -18.09
N ILE A 209 -12.14 -1.63 -19.13
CA ILE A 209 -11.60 -0.27 -18.94
C ILE A 209 -12.55 0.61 -18.12
N LYS A 210 -13.87 0.54 -18.33
CA LYS A 210 -14.85 1.29 -17.51
C LYS A 210 -14.72 0.96 -16.03
N LYS A 211 -14.60 -0.34 -15.70
CA LYS A 211 -14.39 -0.79 -14.31
C LYS A 211 -13.04 -0.35 -13.76
N LEU A 212 -12.00 -0.32 -14.59
CA LEU A 212 -10.67 0.10 -14.18
C LEU A 212 -10.60 1.60 -13.93
N ILE A 213 -11.32 2.43 -14.70
CA ILE A 213 -11.43 3.87 -14.48
C ILE A 213 -12.02 4.11 -13.08
N ILE A 214 -13.26 3.67 -12.83
CA ILE A 214 -13.95 3.87 -11.54
C ILE A 214 -13.11 3.39 -10.33
N LYS A 215 -12.39 2.28 -10.51
CA LYS A 215 -11.58 1.68 -9.45
C LYS A 215 -10.29 2.44 -9.15
N ASN A 216 -9.73 3.14 -10.14
CA ASN A 216 -8.38 3.70 -10.07
C ASN A 216 -8.33 5.22 -10.23
N THR A 217 -9.44 5.90 -10.52
CA THR A 217 -9.51 7.36 -10.55
C THR A 217 -10.34 7.89 -9.37
N SER A 218 -10.04 9.14 -9.00
CA SER A 218 -10.81 9.92 -8.03
C SER A 218 -12.19 10.28 -8.56
N SER A 219 -13.07 10.60 -7.63
CA SER A 219 -14.44 11.07 -7.91
C SER A 219 -14.48 12.43 -8.62
N SER A 220 -13.37 13.17 -8.62
CA SER A 220 -13.22 14.41 -9.40
C SER A 220 -12.95 14.17 -10.88
N VAL A 221 -12.68 12.93 -11.29
CA VAL A 221 -12.51 12.55 -12.69
C VAL A 221 -13.85 12.06 -13.23
N ASP A 222 -14.37 12.72 -14.26
CA ASP A 222 -15.53 12.21 -14.99
C ASP A 222 -15.13 10.90 -15.68
N SER A 223 -15.70 9.81 -15.17
CA SER A 223 -15.33 8.46 -15.61
C SER A 223 -15.88 8.13 -17.00
N GLN A 224 -17.00 8.75 -17.40
CA GLN A 224 -17.60 8.54 -18.71
C GLN A 224 -16.84 9.35 -19.76
N GLU A 225 -16.53 10.62 -19.49
CA GLU A 225 -15.71 11.42 -20.41
C GLU A 225 -14.30 10.87 -20.59
N LEU A 226 -13.64 10.40 -19.50
CA LEU A 226 -12.33 9.76 -19.61
C LEU A 226 -12.38 8.49 -20.46
N TYR A 227 -13.44 7.69 -20.30
CA TYR A 227 -13.66 6.49 -21.13
C TYR A 227 -13.84 6.86 -22.61
N ASP A 228 -14.67 7.85 -22.91
CA ASP A 228 -14.92 8.31 -24.27
C ASP A 228 -13.65 8.89 -24.90
N PHE A 229 -12.83 9.61 -24.12
CA PHE A 229 -11.52 10.07 -24.55
C PHE A 229 -10.57 8.91 -24.89
N ILE A 230 -10.47 7.90 -24.02
CA ILE A 230 -9.60 6.73 -24.21
C ILE A 230 -9.98 5.96 -25.48
N THR A 231 -11.28 5.78 -25.72
CA THR A 231 -11.78 5.05 -26.89
C THR A 231 -11.65 5.85 -28.17
N LYS A 232 -12.09 7.12 -28.19
CA LYS A 232 -11.98 8.02 -29.36
C LYS A 232 -10.55 8.17 -29.85
N ASN A 233 -9.57 8.20 -28.94
CA ASN A 233 -8.17 8.37 -29.27
C ASN A 233 -7.39 7.04 -29.41
N ASN A 234 -8.09 5.90 -29.44
CA ASN A 234 -7.50 4.56 -29.58
C ASN A 234 -6.43 4.23 -28.52
N ILE A 235 -6.50 4.85 -27.33
CA ILE A 235 -5.57 4.58 -26.23
C ILE A 235 -5.74 3.14 -25.73
N ILE A 236 -6.99 2.62 -25.75
CA ILE A 236 -7.30 1.24 -25.37
C ILE A 236 -6.57 0.18 -26.22
N ASN A 237 -6.09 0.53 -27.41
CA ASN A 237 -5.37 -0.36 -28.31
C ASN A 237 -3.86 -0.39 -28.06
N CYS A 238 -3.34 0.44 -27.14
CA CYS A 238 -1.95 0.33 -26.72
C CYS A 238 -1.70 -1.06 -26.13
N THR A 239 -0.58 -1.71 -26.48
CA THR A 239 -0.28 -3.06 -25.99
C THR A 239 0.60 -3.05 -24.74
N SER A 240 1.18 -1.90 -24.43
CA SER A 240 2.09 -1.69 -23.30
C SER A 240 2.11 -0.23 -22.84
N LEU A 241 2.71 0.01 -21.67
CA LEU A 241 3.05 1.36 -21.19
C LEU A 241 3.97 2.13 -22.15
N THR A 242 4.84 1.43 -22.89
CA THR A 242 5.70 2.04 -23.91
C THR A 242 4.87 2.60 -25.08
N ASP A 243 3.89 1.85 -25.56
CA ASP A 243 2.97 2.32 -26.61
C ASP A 243 2.10 3.47 -26.12
N PHE A 244 1.62 3.36 -24.89
CA PHE A 244 0.88 4.44 -24.24
C PHE A 244 1.69 5.73 -24.16
N LYS A 245 2.95 5.67 -23.73
CA LYS A 245 3.82 6.86 -23.69
C LYS A 245 3.95 7.50 -25.07
N LYS A 246 4.17 6.68 -26.12
CA LYS A 246 4.22 7.16 -27.52
C LYS A 246 2.90 7.81 -27.92
N LYS A 247 1.76 7.18 -27.60
CA LYS A 247 0.43 7.69 -27.94
C LYS A 247 0.12 9.01 -27.25
N ILE A 248 0.42 9.14 -25.96
CA ILE A 248 0.23 10.41 -25.23
C ILE A 248 1.15 11.50 -25.79
N THR A 249 2.37 11.17 -26.21
CA THR A 249 3.27 12.12 -26.88
C THR A 249 2.70 12.61 -28.21
N GLU A 250 2.13 11.70 -29.02
CA GLU A 250 1.44 12.03 -30.27
C GLU A 250 0.25 12.95 -30.02
N LEU A 251 -0.63 12.61 -29.07
CA LEU A 251 -1.82 13.38 -28.74
C LEU A 251 -1.47 14.77 -28.20
N LYS A 252 -0.41 14.89 -27.40
CA LYS A 252 0.08 16.18 -26.89
C LYS A 252 0.51 17.13 -28.01
N ASN A 253 1.06 16.61 -29.10
CA ASN A 253 1.48 17.42 -30.24
C ASN A 253 0.32 17.73 -31.21
N ASN A 254 -0.84 17.10 -31.03
CA ASN A 254 -2.01 17.30 -31.87
C ASN A 254 -2.90 18.43 -31.30
N LYS A 255 -2.94 19.57 -32.00
CA LYS A 255 -3.74 20.74 -31.59
C LYS A 255 -5.25 20.50 -31.56
N ASN A 256 -5.74 19.43 -32.19
CA ASN A 256 -7.17 19.10 -32.25
C ASN A 256 -7.63 18.19 -31.10
N VAL A 257 -6.71 17.80 -30.20
CA VAL A 257 -7.02 16.93 -29.07
C VAL A 257 -6.80 17.70 -27.77
N ASP A 258 -7.88 17.85 -27.00
CA ASP A 258 -7.81 18.42 -25.66
C ASP A 258 -7.36 17.34 -24.67
N LEU A 259 -6.06 17.11 -24.58
CA LEU A 259 -5.46 16.14 -23.66
C LEU A 259 -5.37 16.68 -22.21
N ASP A 260 -5.36 18.01 -22.05
CA ASP A 260 -5.13 18.68 -20.77
C ASP A 260 -6.24 18.40 -19.75
N ASN A 261 -7.47 18.22 -20.23
CA ASN A 261 -8.60 17.86 -19.39
C ASN A 261 -8.56 16.41 -18.88
N TYR A 262 -7.87 15.51 -19.58
CA TYR A 262 -7.86 14.08 -19.27
C TYR A 262 -6.56 13.58 -18.64
N ILE A 263 -5.50 14.39 -18.64
CA ILE A 263 -4.16 13.96 -18.18
C ILE A 263 -4.15 13.48 -16.72
N ILE A 264 -4.96 14.11 -15.86
CA ILE A 264 -5.11 13.71 -14.46
C ILE A 264 -5.74 12.32 -14.36
N GLY A 265 -6.84 12.09 -15.08
CA GLY A 265 -7.51 10.80 -15.10
C GLY A 265 -6.63 9.67 -15.64
N LEU A 266 -5.88 9.94 -16.71
CA LEU A 266 -4.90 9.00 -17.26
C LEU A 266 -3.77 8.69 -16.27
N PHE A 267 -3.25 9.73 -15.59
CA PHE A 267 -2.24 9.58 -14.56
C PHE A 267 -2.71 8.71 -13.40
N GLU A 268 -3.88 9.02 -12.84
CA GLU A 268 -4.45 8.25 -11.73
C GLU A 268 -4.72 6.80 -12.14
N LEU A 269 -5.30 6.60 -13.32
CA LEU A 269 -5.62 5.28 -13.86
C LEU A 269 -4.36 4.39 -13.94
N VAL A 270 -3.29 4.88 -14.59
CA VAL A 270 -2.04 4.13 -14.75
C VAL A 270 -1.34 3.91 -13.41
N GLN A 271 -1.15 4.98 -12.63
CA GLN A 271 -0.44 4.91 -11.35
C GLN A 271 -1.14 3.98 -10.35
N ASN A 272 -2.45 4.17 -10.14
CA ASN A 272 -3.18 3.41 -9.13
C ASN A 272 -3.38 1.96 -9.58
N HIS A 273 -3.53 1.68 -10.88
CA HIS A 273 -3.52 0.31 -11.38
C HIS A 273 -2.21 -0.40 -11.06
N PHE A 274 -1.06 0.25 -11.35
CA PHE A 274 0.26 -0.32 -11.08
C PHE A 274 0.41 -0.64 -9.59
N PHE A 275 0.31 0.36 -8.70
CA PHE A 275 0.56 0.17 -7.27
C PHE A 275 -0.43 -0.79 -6.59
N ARG A 276 -1.69 -0.82 -7.06
CA ARG A 276 -2.67 -1.78 -6.55
C ARG A 276 -2.30 -3.22 -6.91
N ASN A 277 -1.74 -3.45 -8.09
CA ASN A 277 -1.29 -4.78 -8.50
C ASN A 277 0.06 -5.15 -7.88
N THR A 278 1.02 -4.22 -7.79
CA THR A 278 2.28 -4.49 -7.08
C THR A 278 2.04 -4.82 -5.62
N SER A 279 1.07 -4.19 -4.96
CA SER A 279 0.78 -4.51 -3.55
C SER A 279 0.31 -5.96 -3.36
N LYS A 280 -0.61 -6.43 -4.22
CA LYS A 280 -1.07 -7.84 -4.21
C LYS A 280 0.04 -8.81 -4.58
N LEU A 281 0.82 -8.49 -5.61
CA LEU A 281 1.98 -9.29 -6.01
C LEU A 281 3.04 -9.35 -4.92
N GLY A 282 3.19 -8.28 -4.14
CA GLY A 282 4.05 -8.27 -2.98
C GLY A 282 3.61 -9.29 -1.93
N LEU A 283 2.30 -9.47 -1.71
CA LEU A 283 1.80 -10.48 -0.77
C LEU A 283 2.20 -11.88 -1.24
N ASP A 284 2.02 -12.18 -2.53
CA ASP A 284 2.42 -13.45 -3.14
C ASP A 284 3.94 -13.65 -2.99
N PHE A 285 4.72 -12.64 -3.39
CA PHE A 285 6.17 -12.66 -3.32
C PHE A 285 6.69 -12.90 -1.89
N PHE A 286 6.18 -12.16 -0.91
CA PHE A 286 6.59 -12.31 0.48
C PHE A 286 6.20 -13.68 1.02
N ASN A 287 5.01 -14.18 0.66
CA ASN A 287 4.58 -15.52 1.04
C ASN A 287 5.45 -16.63 0.45
N GLU A 288 5.85 -16.51 -0.82
CA GLU A 288 6.74 -17.44 -1.51
C GLU A 288 8.17 -17.41 -0.94
N ASN A 289 8.62 -16.25 -0.46
CA ASN A 289 9.92 -16.08 0.21
C ASN A 289 9.82 -16.25 1.74
N ALA A 290 8.76 -16.94 2.21
CA ALA A 290 8.54 -17.31 3.59
C ALA A 290 8.39 -16.16 4.60
N PHE A 291 8.13 -14.92 4.19
CA PHE A 291 7.91 -13.83 5.14
C PHE A 291 6.66 -14.06 5.99
N SER A 292 6.72 -13.66 7.27
CA SER A 292 5.51 -13.48 8.09
C SER A 292 4.78 -12.21 7.64
N ILE A 293 3.47 -12.31 7.43
CA ILE A 293 2.67 -11.19 6.93
C ILE A 293 1.92 -10.57 8.11
N VAL A 294 2.24 -9.32 8.45
CA VAL A 294 1.58 -8.57 9.51
C VAL A 294 0.62 -7.56 8.90
N MET A 295 -0.67 -7.70 9.20
CA MET A 295 -1.74 -6.88 8.68
C MET A 295 -2.20 -5.83 9.70
N THR A 296 -2.26 -4.57 9.25
CA THR A 296 -2.46 -3.36 10.05
C THR A 296 -3.55 -2.47 9.45
N TRP A 297 -4.78 -2.95 9.32
CA TRP A 297 -5.86 -2.16 8.71
C TRP A 297 -6.86 -1.56 9.70
N ASN A 298 -6.82 -1.97 10.97
CA ASN A 298 -7.59 -1.34 12.04
C ASN A 298 -6.65 -0.68 13.03
N ASP A 299 -7.15 0.34 13.71
CA ASP A 299 -6.46 0.96 14.84
C ASP A 299 -7.41 1.13 16.02
N ALA A 300 -6.84 1.32 17.20
CA ALA A 300 -7.63 1.41 18.43
C ALA A 300 -8.46 2.70 18.58
N LYS A 301 -8.28 3.70 17.69
CA LYS A 301 -8.86 5.05 17.82
C LYS A 301 -10.04 5.27 16.89
N ASN A 302 -10.05 4.60 15.75
CA ASN A 302 -11.08 4.72 14.72
C ASN A 302 -12.02 3.51 14.77
N ALA A 303 -13.24 3.70 14.27
CA ALA A 303 -14.16 2.58 14.14
C ALA A 303 -13.55 1.49 13.24
N PRO A 304 -13.68 0.22 13.62
CA PRO A 304 -13.11 -0.87 12.85
C PRO A 304 -13.77 -1.02 11.49
N LEU A 305 -12.95 -1.35 10.47
CA LEU A 305 -13.44 -1.77 9.17
C LEU A 305 -13.65 -3.29 9.17
N SER A 306 -14.89 -3.71 8.91
CA SER A 306 -15.26 -5.12 8.84
C SER A 306 -14.78 -5.76 7.53
N LEU A 307 -14.56 -7.08 7.55
CA LEU A 307 -14.23 -7.82 6.33
C LEU A 307 -15.40 -7.80 5.33
N ALA A 308 -16.64 -7.75 5.80
CA ALA A 308 -17.84 -7.63 4.97
C ALA A 308 -17.83 -6.31 4.17
N ASP A 309 -17.53 -5.18 4.80
CA ASP A 309 -17.45 -3.87 4.13
C ASP A 309 -16.34 -3.83 3.07
N ILE A 310 -15.22 -4.47 3.40
CA ILE A 310 -14.07 -4.58 2.50
C ILE A 310 -14.39 -5.47 1.29
N ARG A 311 -15.14 -6.56 1.49
CA ARG A 311 -15.56 -7.51 0.45
C ARG A 311 -16.50 -6.87 -0.59
N GLN A 312 -17.31 -5.89 -0.19
CA GLN A 312 -18.15 -5.13 -1.13
C GLN A 312 -17.28 -4.50 -2.23
N LYS A 313 -17.74 -4.49 -3.48
CA LYS A 313 -17.00 -3.95 -4.64
C LYS A 313 -17.90 -3.00 -5.42
N THR A 314 -18.17 -1.82 -4.87
CA THR A 314 -19.05 -0.80 -5.47
C THR A 314 -18.66 -0.46 -6.92
N PHE A 315 -17.36 -0.46 -7.23
CA PHE A 315 -16.86 -0.21 -8.58
C PHE A 315 -17.35 -1.22 -9.63
N LYS A 316 -17.75 -2.44 -9.23
CA LYS A 316 -18.34 -3.41 -10.16
C LYS A 316 -19.73 -2.97 -10.65
N GLN A 317 -20.42 -2.14 -9.87
CA GLN A 317 -21.71 -1.55 -10.17
C GLN A 317 -21.57 -0.16 -10.83
N GLY A 318 -20.34 0.29 -11.11
CA GLY A 318 -20.08 1.60 -11.71
C GLY A 318 -19.99 2.76 -10.72
N TYR A 319 -19.97 2.49 -9.42
CA TYR A 319 -19.91 3.52 -8.38
C TYR A 319 -18.56 3.54 -7.68
N HIS A 320 -18.04 4.73 -7.42
CA HIS A 320 -16.97 4.91 -6.44
C HIS A 320 -17.45 4.49 -5.05
N ARG A 321 -16.50 4.29 -4.13
CA ARG A 321 -16.85 3.99 -2.75
C ARG A 321 -17.18 5.28 -2.02
N LEU A 322 -18.22 5.22 -1.20
CA LEU A 322 -18.57 6.32 -0.30
C LEU A 322 -17.97 6.07 1.09
N PHE A 323 -17.33 7.08 1.64
CA PHE A 323 -16.97 7.17 3.06
C PHE A 323 -17.47 8.51 3.57
N ASP A 324 -18.29 8.50 4.63
CA ASP A 324 -18.93 9.68 5.22
C ASP A 324 -19.69 10.54 4.18
N GLY A 325 -20.41 9.86 3.27
CA GLY A 325 -21.14 10.51 2.17
C GLY A 325 -20.26 11.10 1.07
N GLN A 326 -18.93 11.02 1.20
CA GLN A 326 -17.98 11.50 0.22
C GLN A 326 -17.46 10.36 -0.65
N SER A 327 -17.26 10.64 -1.92
CA SER A 327 -16.79 9.66 -2.89
C SER A 327 -15.27 9.61 -2.94
N HIS A 328 -14.68 8.43 -2.75
CA HIS A 328 -13.23 8.22 -2.67
C HIS A 328 -12.75 7.13 -3.64
N ILE A 329 -11.47 7.24 -4.02
CA ILE A 329 -10.75 6.13 -4.64
C ILE A 329 -10.71 4.98 -3.64
N GLU A 330 -11.05 3.78 -4.09
CA GLU A 330 -10.97 2.61 -3.22
C GLU A 330 -9.52 2.42 -2.72
N PRO A 331 -9.27 2.31 -1.40
CA PRO A 331 -7.92 2.14 -0.90
C PRO A 331 -7.22 0.89 -1.47
N ILE A 332 -5.91 0.94 -1.66
CA ILE A 332 -5.13 -0.23 -2.12
C ILE A 332 -5.24 -1.37 -1.11
N THR A 333 -5.24 -1.05 0.19
CA THR A 333 -5.42 -1.98 1.30
C THR A 333 -6.66 -2.87 1.18
N PHE A 334 -7.77 -2.37 0.63
CA PHE A 334 -8.96 -3.21 0.39
C PHE A 334 -8.67 -4.32 -0.63
N SER A 335 -7.82 -4.03 -1.61
CA SER A 335 -7.40 -5.03 -2.60
C SER A 335 -6.42 -6.04 -2.02
N GLU A 336 -5.57 -5.64 -1.08
CA GLU A 336 -4.69 -6.54 -0.32
C GLU A 336 -5.52 -7.52 0.52
N ILE A 337 -6.43 -7.01 1.34
CA ILE A 337 -7.25 -7.82 2.24
C ILE A 337 -8.13 -8.80 1.47
N ARG A 338 -8.80 -8.36 0.40
CA ARG A 338 -9.59 -9.26 -0.45
C ARG A 338 -8.74 -10.28 -1.21
N HIS A 339 -7.48 -9.97 -1.48
CA HIS A 339 -6.56 -10.94 -2.09
C HIS A 339 -6.21 -12.03 -1.10
N LEU A 340 -5.89 -11.66 0.15
CA LEU A 340 -5.66 -12.62 1.23
C LEU A 340 -6.90 -13.47 1.50
N ASP A 341 -8.08 -12.86 1.56
CA ASP A 341 -9.35 -13.51 1.83
C ASP A 341 -9.69 -14.56 0.75
N LYS A 342 -9.48 -14.22 -0.52
CA LYS A 342 -9.70 -15.14 -1.64
C LYS A 342 -8.72 -16.32 -1.63
N HIS A 343 -7.51 -16.14 -1.11
CA HIS A 343 -6.46 -17.17 -1.10
C HIS A 343 -6.15 -17.60 0.34
N SER A 344 -7.16 -17.63 1.21
CA SER A 344 -6.97 -17.85 2.65
C SER A 344 -6.19 -19.13 2.95
N GLU A 345 -6.40 -20.21 2.20
CA GLU A 345 -5.64 -21.47 2.31
C GLU A 345 -4.14 -21.28 2.12
N GLN A 346 -3.72 -20.47 1.14
CA GLN A 346 -2.31 -20.17 0.87
C GLN A 346 -1.67 -19.37 2.01
N PHE A 347 -2.45 -18.57 2.73
CA PHE A 347 -1.96 -17.62 3.73
C PHE A 347 -2.32 -17.99 5.20
N ALA A 348 -3.08 -19.06 5.43
CA ALA A 348 -3.76 -19.36 6.70
C ALA A 348 -2.81 -19.35 7.91
N HIS A 349 -1.59 -19.85 7.75
CA HIS A 349 -0.61 -19.96 8.82
C HIS A 349 0.45 -18.84 8.81
N LYS A 350 0.27 -17.78 8.01
CA LYS A 350 1.29 -16.72 7.83
C LYS A 350 0.80 -15.33 8.20
N ILE A 351 -0.51 -15.13 8.24
CA ILE A 351 -1.11 -13.84 8.57
C ILE A 351 -1.15 -13.66 10.09
N ILE A 352 -0.64 -12.53 10.54
CA ILE A 352 -0.81 -11.98 11.89
C ILE A 352 -1.53 -10.65 11.73
N ARG A 353 -2.69 -10.48 12.35
CA ARG A 353 -3.32 -9.17 12.50
C ARG A 353 -2.83 -8.53 13.79
N ILE A 354 -2.55 -7.23 13.74
CA ILE A 354 -2.08 -6.48 14.90
C ILE A 354 -2.83 -5.16 15.05
N ILE A 355 -3.17 -4.83 16.29
CA ILE A 355 -3.69 -3.53 16.71
C ILE A 355 -2.90 -3.11 17.95
N THR A 356 -2.38 -1.89 17.98
CA THR A 356 -1.65 -1.35 19.15
C THR A 356 -2.34 -0.10 19.67
N ASP A 357 -2.48 0.03 20.99
CA ASP A 357 -2.71 1.31 21.67
C ASP A 357 -1.44 1.75 22.41
N ASP A 358 -1.52 2.62 23.43
CA ASP A 358 -0.34 3.07 24.17
C ASP A 358 0.29 1.96 25.02
N LYS A 359 -0.52 1.12 25.66
CA LYS A 359 -0.10 0.12 26.66
C LYS A 359 -0.21 -1.33 26.16
N HIS A 360 -1.18 -1.61 25.32
CA HIS A 360 -1.52 -2.96 24.91
C HIS A 360 -1.23 -3.21 23.43
N VAL A 361 -1.10 -4.48 23.13
CA VAL A 361 -1.12 -5.02 21.78
C VAL A 361 -2.19 -6.11 21.70
N ALA A 362 -3.00 -6.05 20.66
CA ALA A 362 -3.88 -7.14 20.30
C ALA A 362 -3.38 -7.84 19.04
N PHE A 363 -3.40 -9.16 19.09
CA PHE A 363 -3.02 -10.01 17.97
C PHE A 363 -4.09 -11.03 17.64
N SER A 364 -4.18 -11.40 16.36
CA SER A 364 -4.99 -12.51 15.88
C SER A 364 -4.25 -13.22 14.74
N LEU A 365 -4.48 -14.52 14.58
CA LEU A 365 -3.96 -15.29 13.45
C LEU A 365 -5.02 -15.38 12.35
N GLY A 366 -4.60 -15.24 11.10
CA GLY A 366 -5.52 -15.25 9.96
C GLY A 366 -6.29 -13.93 9.81
N LEU A 367 -7.27 -13.93 8.90
CA LEU A 367 -8.16 -12.78 8.70
C LEU A 367 -9.35 -12.81 9.66
N GLU A 368 -9.87 -14.01 9.90
CA GLU A 368 -10.94 -14.33 10.84
C GLU A 368 -10.30 -15.17 11.95
N GLY A 369 -10.33 -14.69 13.20
CA GLY A 369 -9.62 -15.37 14.28
C GLY A 369 -9.84 -14.71 15.63
N HIS A 370 -9.61 -15.50 16.69
CA HIS A 370 -9.67 -15.02 18.06
C HIS A 370 -8.57 -14.01 18.34
N TRP A 371 -8.91 -12.96 19.08
CA TRP A 371 -7.96 -11.93 19.49
C TRP A 371 -7.43 -12.23 20.89
N GLY A 372 -6.11 -12.20 21.02
CA GLY A 372 -5.44 -12.08 22.32
C GLY A 372 -5.02 -10.63 22.55
N ILE A 373 -5.24 -10.13 23.76
CA ILE A 373 -4.80 -8.80 24.21
C ILE A 373 -3.70 -9.03 25.25
N TYR A 374 -2.58 -8.33 25.08
CA TYR A 374 -1.39 -8.49 25.91
C TYR A 374 -0.81 -7.13 26.28
N ASP A 375 -0.04 -7.09 27.35
CA ASP A 375 0.82 -5.94 27.62
C ASP A 375 1.95 -5.91 26.58
N LYS A 376 2.27 -4.72 26.05
CA LYS A 376 3.38 -4.59 25.09
C LYS A 376 4.71 -5.09 25.65
N ALA A 377 4.93 -4.94 26.96
CA ALA A 377 6.14 -5.39 27.63
C ALA A 377 6.36 -6.90 27.50
N GLU A 378 5.29 -7.70 27.37
CA GLU A 378 5.40 -9.15 27.20
C GLU A 378 6.15 -9.56 25.93
N PHE A 379 6.20 -8.68 24.93
CA PHE A 379 6.82 -8.95 23.63
C PHE A 379 8.16 -8.24 23.45
N LEU A 380 8.62 -7.44 24.40
CA LEU A 380 9.97 -6.92 24.37
C LEU A 380 10.93 -8.10 24.54
N SER A 381 11.92 -8.24 23.66
CA SER A 381 12.98 -9.23 23.85
C SER A 381 13.61 -9.01 25.23
N GLU A 382 13.77 -10.07 26.03
CA GLU A 382 14.65 -10.02 27.19
C GLU A 382 16.01 -9.48 26.71
N ALA A 383 16.43 -8.35 27.26
CA ALA A 383 17.69 -7.74 26.89
C ALA A 383 18.80 -8.68 27.37
N ASN A 384 19.40 -9.43 26.43
CA ASN A 384 20.69 -10.05 26.64
C ASN A 384 21.78 -8.98 26.66
#